data_AF-V9IDE4-F1
#
_entry.id   AF-V9IDE4-F1
#
_cell.length_a   1.000
_cell.length_b   1.000
_cell.length_c   1.000
_cell.angle_alpha   90.00
_cell.angle_beta   90.00
_cell.angle_gamma   90.00
#
_symmetry.space_group_name_H-M   'P 1'
#
loop_
_entity.id
_entity.type
_entity.pdbx_description
1 polymer ?
#
loop_
_entity_poly.entity_id
_entity_poly.type
_entity_poly.pdbx_seq_one_letter_code
_entity_poly.pdbx_strand_id
1 'polypeptide(L)'
;MVIGLTGGITFPACHSLVARWAPPNEKARFVWSLLGGTFGTIFTYPLVAGIAQSLEWENGWYIPSLLIMVWIFFWALITYDSPEEHPGISAEEKEYIITEYLI
;
A
#
# COMPACT_ATOMS: atom_id res chain seq x y z
N MET A 1 13.54 17.86 -0.93
CA MET A 1 12.83 18.03 0.37
C MET A 1 11.43 17.44 0.34
N VAL A 2 10.58 17.81 -0.63
CA VAL A 2 9.19 17.29 -0.74
C VAL A 2 9.11 15.76 -0.78
N ILE A 3 9.88 15.10 -1.67
CA ILE A 3 9.89 13.63 -1.80
C ILE A 3 10.25 12.92 -0.49
N GLY A 4 11.19 13.49 0.28
CA GLY A 4 11.62 12.90 1.56
C GLY A 4 10.56 13.06 2.65
N LEU A 5 9.88 14.21 2.69
CA LEU A 5 8.80 14.46 3.65
C LEU A 5 7.59 13.58 3.36
N THR A 6 7.19 13.45 2.11
CA THR A 6 6.01 12.65 1.73
C THR A 6 6.31 11.15 1.76
N GLY A 7 7.49 10.72 1.29
CA GLY A 7 7.87 9.31 1.26
C GLY A 7 8.13 8.71 2.64
N GLY A 8 8.60 9.51 3.61
CA GLY A 8 8.94 9.03 4.95
C GLY A 8 7.73 8.61 5.81
N ILE A 9 6.53 9.09 5.48
CA ILE A 9 5.31 8.84 6.26
C ILE A 9 4.64 7.52 5.87
N THR A 10 4.86 7.04 4.64
CA THR A 10 4.19 5.86 4.10
C THR A 10 4.49 4.60 4.90
N PHE A 11 5.76 4.37 5.26
CA PHE A 11 6.16 3.17 5.98
C PHE A 11 5.53 3.04 7.40
N PRO A 12 5.62 4.05 8.29
CA PRO A 12 4.96 3.99 9.60
C PRO A 12 3.42 3.94 9.48
N ALA A 13 2.84 4.58 8.47
CA ALA A 13 1.39 4.49 8.22
C ALA A 13 0.97 3.05 7.86
N CYS A 14 1.68 2.39 6.94
CA CYS A 14 1.42 0.99 6.58
C CYS A 14 1.58 0.04 7.79
N HIS A 15 2.60 0.25 8.62
CA HIS A 15 2.78 -0.54 9.84
C HIS A 15 1.65 -0.33 10.85
N SER A 16 1.12 0.89 10.95
CA SER A 16 -0.04 1.20 11.79
C SER A 16 -1.31 0.52 11.28
N LEU A 17 -1.51 0.49 9.96
CA LEU A 17 -2.62 -0.22 9.32
C LEU A 17 -2.54 -1.72 9.59
N VAL A 18 -1.37 -2.33 9.33
CA VAL A 18 -1.14 -3.76 9.61
C VAL A 18 -1.32 -4.09 11.08
N ALA A 19 -0.94 -3.19 12.00
CA ALA A 19 -1.15 -3.41 13.42
C ALA A 19 -2.65 -3.57 13.76
N ARG A 20 -3.53 -2.74 13.18
CA ARG A 20 -4.97 -2.76 13.46
C ARG A 20 -5.72 -3.88 12.73
N TRP A 21 -5.23 -4.28 11.57
CA TRP A 21 -5.91 -5.24 10.70
C TRP A 21 -5.39 -6.68 10.80
N ALA A 22 -4.13 -6.89 11.20
CA ALA A 22 -3.53 -8.22 11.22
C ALA A 22 -3.57 -8.85 12.63
N PRO A 23 -4.17 -10.06 12.78
CA PRO A 23 -4.14 -10.80 14.03
C PRO A 23 -2.68 -11.17 14.43
N PRO A 24 -2.39 -11.36 15.73
CA PRO A 24 -1.02 -11.57 16.21
C PRO A 24 -0.27 -12.71 15.52
N ASN A 25 -0.98 -13.82 15.23
CA ASN A 25 -0.41 -15.01 14.61
C ASN A 25 0.01 -14.78 13.14
N GLU A 26 -0.73 -13.93 12.42
CA GLU A 26 -0.48 -13.68 10.99
C GLU A 26 0.22 -12.35 10.70
N LYS A 27 0.39 -11.50 11.72
CA LYS A 27 1.00 -10.18 11.62
C LYS A 27 2.33 -10.18 10.88
N ALA A 28 3.17 -11.20 11.10
CA ALA A 28 4.42 -11.35 10.37
C ALA A 28 4.19 -11.44 8.86
N ARG A 29 3.24 -12.28 8.40
CA ARG A 29 2.92 -12.44 6.96
C ARG A 29 2.47 -11.12 6.33
N PHE A 30 1.64 -10.35 7.02
CA PHE A 30 1.22 -9.03 6.56
C PHE A 30 2.39 -8.04 6.49
N VAL A 31 3.28 -8.01 7.48
CA VAL A 31 4.49 -7.18 7.43
C VAL A 31 5.42 -7.61 6.29
N TRP A 32 5.58 -8.90 6.05
CA TRP A 32 6.36 -9.41 4.91
C TRP A 32 5.82 -8.92 3.56
N SER A 33 4.50 -8.74 3.43
CA SER A 33 3.88 -8.20 2.22
C SER A 33 4.30 -6.75 1.92
N LEU A 34 4.66 -5.96 2.95
CA LEU A 34 5.14 -4.58 2.78
C LEU A 34 6.48 -4.49 2.03
N LEU A 35 7.24 -5.59 1.94
CA LEU A 35 8.44 -5.67 1.09
C LEU A 35 8.13 -5.58 -0.41
N GLY A 36 6.83 -5.56 -0.79
CA GLY A 36 6.38 -5.27 -2.16
C GLY A 36 6.96 -4.00 -2.77
N GLY A 37 7.38 -3.00 -1.96
CA GLY A 37 8.05 -1.80 -2.45
C GLY A 37 9.34 -2.10 -3.24
N THR A 38 10.10 -3.13 -2.86
CA THR A 38 11.30 -3.55 -3.59
C THR A 38 10.93 -4.11 -4.96
N PHE A 39 9.85 -4.90 -5.04
CA PHE A 39 9.32 -5.39 -6.31
C PHE A 39 8.84 -4.24 -7.20
N GLY A 40 8.16 -3.24 -6.64
CA GLY A 40 7.75 -2.04 -7.37
C GLY A 40 8.92 -1.35 -8.07
N THR A 41 10.08 -1.27 -7.41
CA THR A 41 11.31 -0.70 -7.98
C THR A 41 11.81 -1.51 -9.19
N ILE A 42 11.77 -2.83 -9.11
CA ILE A 42 12.20 -3.74 -10.20
C ILE A 42 11.39 -3.50 -11.48
N PHE A 43 10.09 -3.20 -11.37
CA PHE A 43 9.25 -2.89 -12.53
C PHE A 43 9.34 -1.43 -12.98
N THR A 44 9.47 -0.50 -12.03
CA THR A 44 9.45 0.94 -12.33
C THR A 44 10.68 1.36 -13.12
N TYR A 45 11.87 0.86 -12.80
CA TYR A 45 13.10 1.26 -13.50
C TYR A 45 13.11 0.87 -14.99
N PRO A 46 12.82 -0.39 -15.39
CA PRO A 46 12.70 -0.74 -16.80
C PRO A 46 11.57 -0.01 -17.51
N LEU A 47 10.44 0.21 -16.83
CA LEU A 47 9.31 0.95 -17.39
C LEU A 47 9.71 2.38 -17.76
N VAL A 48 10.33 3.12 -16.83
CA VAL A 48 10.79 4.49 -17.08
C VAL A 48 11.90 4.51 -18.14
N ALA A 49 12.83 3.55 -18.10
CA ALA A 49 13.88 3.43 -19.11
C ALA A 49 13.31 3.18 -20.52
N GLY A 50 12.31 2.30 -20.65
CA GLY A 50 11.64 2.02 -21.92
C GLY A 50 10.84 3.22 -22.44
N ILE A 51 10.18 3.96 -21.54
CA ILE A 51 9.48 5.21 -21.90
C ILE A 51 10.47 6.25 -22.41
N ALA A 52 11.60 6.45 -21.72
CA ALA A 52 12.61 7.43 -22.13
C ALA A 52 13.29 7.11 -23.46
N GLN A 53 13.29 5.85 -23.90
CA GLN A 53 13.83 5.42 -25.19
C GLN A 53 12.83 5.54 -26.36
N SER A 54 11.54 5.35 -26.08
CA SER A 54 10.48 5.29 -27.11
C SER A 54 9.67 6.58 -27.24
N LEU A 55 9.59 7.36 -26.16
CA LEU A 55 8.87 8.61 -26.03
C LEU A 55 9.81 9.70 -25.49
N GLU A 56 9.30 10.93 -25.42
CA GLU A 56 9.99 12.01 -24.74
C GLU A 56 10.24 11.66 -23.26
N TRP A 57 11.42 12.00 -22.75
CA TRP A 57 11.84 11.72 -21.38
C TRP A 57 10.85 12.27 -20.33
N GLU A 58 10.12 13.33 -20.67
CA GLU A 58 9.10 13.94 -19.81
C GLU A 58 7.96 12.97 -19.47
N ASN A 59 7.63 12.07 -20.39
CA ASN A 59 6.60 11.04 -20.18
C ASN A 59 7.01 10.01 -19.14
N GLY A 60 8.30 9.88 -18.84
CA GLY A 60 8.81 9.08 -17.74
C GLY A 60 8.33 9.58 -16.36
N TRP A 61 7.85 10.83 -16.28
CA TRP A 61 7.23 11.39 -15.08
C TRP A 61 5.71 11.33 -15.13
N TYR A 62 5.11 11.68 -16.28
CA TYR A 62 3.66 11.76 -16.43
C TYR A 62 2.97 10.39 -16.35
N ILE A 63 3.54 9.35 -16.96
CA ILE A 63 2.90 8.03 -16.99
C ILE A 63 2.89 7.37 -15.59
N PRO A 64 4.02 7.27 -14.86
CA PRO A 64 3.99 6.69 -13.52
C PRO A 64 3.17 7.51 -12.53
N SER A 65 3.15 8.84 -12.67
CA SER A 65 2.33 9.71 -11.81
C SER A 65 0.82 9.53 -12.07
N LEU A 66 0.40 9.26 -13.30
CA LEU A 66 -0.98 8.91 -13.59
C LEU A 66 -1.35 7.54 -13.00
N LEU A 67 -0.47 6.55 -13.12
CA LEU A 67 -0.68 5.21 -12.57
C LEU A 67 -0.83 5.24 -11.04
N ILE A 68 0.03 5.99 -10.33
CA ILE A 68 -0.09 6.11 -8.87
C ILE A 68 -1.36 6.88 -8.47
N MET A 69 -1.79 7.86 -9.25
CA MET A 69 -3.03 8.60 -8.97
C MET A 69 -4.27 7.71 -9.11
N VAL A 70 -4.31 6.86 -10.14
CA VAL A 70 -5.35 5.84 -10.30
C VAL A 70 -5.31 4.85 -9.13
N TRP A 71 -4.12 4.39 -8.73
CA TRP A 71 -3.97 3.50 -7.57
C TRP A 71 -4.47 4.12 -6.27
N ILE A 72 -4.10 5.38 -5.99
CA ILE A 72 -4.56 6.12 -4.80
C ILE A 72 -6.09 6.25 -4.80
N PHE A 73 -6.71 6.49 -5.96
CA PHE A 73 -8.16 6.54 -6.07
C PHE A 73 -8.81 5.22 -5.65
N PHE A 74 -8.31 4.08 -6.16
CA PHE A 74 -8.81 2.77 -5.74
C PHE A 74 -8.53 2.49 -4.25
N TRP A 75 -7.34 2.84 -3.76
CA TRP A 75 -6.98 2.68 -2.36
C TRP A 75 -7.92 3.45 -1.43
N ALA A 76 -8.27 4.68 -1.79
CA ALA A 76 -9.19 5.52 -1.02
C ALA A 76 -10.63 4.97 -0.95
N LEU A 77 -11.04 4.13 -1.90
CA LEU A 77 -12.37 3.50 -1.90
C LEU A 77 -12.41 2.19 -1.11
N ILE A 78 -11.29 1.46 -1.06
CA ILE A 78 -11.22 0.09 -0.54
C ILE A 78 -10.66 0.05 0.88
N THR A 79 -9.75 0.95 1.24
CA THR A 79 -9.02 0.88 2.51
C THR A 79 -9.69 1.74 3.58
N TYR A 80 -9.90 1.14 4.75
CA TYR A 80 -10.50 1.78 5.93
C TYR A 80 -9.55 1.70 7.13
N ASP A 81 -9.60 2.69 8.01
CA ASP A 81 -8.67 2.81 9.13
C ASP A 81 -8.86 1.75 10.22
N SER A 82 -10.08 1.20 10.33
CA SER A 82 -10.39 0.11 11.26
C SER A 82 -11.26 -0.96 10.58
N PRO A 83 -11.12 -2.24 11.00
CA PRO A 83 -12.00 -3.31 10.55
C PRO A 83 -13.48 -3.06 10.89
N GLU A 84 -13.75 -2.27 11.92
CA GLU A 84 -15.12 -1.98 12.38
C GLU A 84 -15.88 -1.05 11.45
N GLU A 85 -15.18 -0.13 10.79
CA GLU A 85 -15.72 0.85 9.84
C GLU A 85 -15.87 0.27 8.43
N HIS A 86 -15.27 -0.89 8.16
CA HIS A 86 -15.28 -1.49 6.83
C HIS A 86 -16.65 -2.13 6.52
N PRO A 87 -17.41 -1.64 5.53
CA PRO A 87 -18.77 -2.10 5.26
C PRO A 87 -18.85 -3.51 4.66
N GLY A 88 -17.73 -4.04 4.13
CA GLY A 88 -17.65 -5.33 3.46
C GLY A 88 -16.98 -6.46 4.26
N ILE A 89 -16.68 -6.27 5.55
CA ILE A 89 -16.05 -7.32 6.36
C ILE A 89 -17.10 -8.35 6.80
N SER A 90 -16.77 -9.65 6.75
CA SER A 90 -17.67 -10.67 7.32
C SER A 90 -17.73 -10.51 8.85
N ALA A 91 -18.89 -10.80 9.43
CA ALA A 91 -19.04 -10.85 10.89
C ALA A 91 -18.05 -11.85 11.52
N GLU A 92 -17.79 -12.98 10.85
CA GLU A 92 -16.85 -14.00 11.31
C GLU A 92 -15.40 -13.49 11.33
N GLU A 93 -14.99 -12.77 10.28
CA GLU A 93 -13.64 -12.22 10.16
C GLU A 93 -13.43 -11.08 11.17
N LYS A 94 -14.44 -10.23 11.36
CA LYS A 94 -14.42 -9.18 12.37
C LYS A 94 -14.28 -9.76 13.78
N GLU A 95 -15.05 -10.80 14.12
CA GLU A 95 -14.97 -11.44 15.43
C GLU A 95 -13.64 -12.15 15.64
N TYR A 96 -13.07 -12.77 14.59
CA TYR A 96 -11.74 -13.37 14.63
C TYR A 96 -10.65 -12.33 14.96
N ILE A 97 -10.62 -11.21 14.23
CA ILE A 97 -9.62 -10.15 14.44
C ILE A 97 -9.72 -9.54 15.84
N ILE A 98 -10.94 -9.29 16.33
CA ILE A 98 -11.17 -8.67 17.66
C ILE A 98 -10.84 -9.65 18.80
N THR A 99 -11.27 -10.91 18.68
CA THR A 99 -11.12 -11.91 19.75
C THR A 99 -9.66 -12.29 19.95
N GLU A 100 -8.90 -12.51 18.87
CA GLU A 100 -7.46 -12.83 18.96
C GLU A 100 -6.62 -11.64 19.44
N TYR A 101 -7.15 -10.41 19.40
CA TYR A 101 -6.47 -9.23 19.94
C TYR A 101 -6.56 -9.13 21.47
N LEU A 102 -7.51 -9.83 22.10
CA LEU A 102 -7.80 -9.80 23.54
C LEU A 102 -7.11 -10.91 24.35
N ILE A 103 -6.27 -11.73 23.69
CA ILE A 103 -5.50 -12.84 24.28
C ILE A 103 -4.01 -12.49 24.23
#